data_AF-A0A4S5BHI5-F1
#
_entry.id   AF-A0A4S5BHI5-F1
#
_cell.length_a   1.000
_cell.length_b   1.000
_cell.length_c   1.000
_cell.angle_alpha   90.00
_cell.angle_beta   90.00
_cell.angle_gamma   90.00
#
_symmetry.space_group_name_H-M   'P 1'
#
loop_
_entity.id
_entity.type
_entity.pdbx_description
1 polymer ?
#
loop_
_entity_poly.entity_id
_entity_poly.type
_entity_poly.pdbx_seq_one_letter_code
_entity_poly.pdbx_strand_id
1 'polypeptide(L)'
;MTSMNASGDSQSLSIKPQLQHCFMAGLRFDTELEYLEEQGRWEPLCSEQDGTSIATAVQKKISLLVRINDLLRDAPQAVPETTVEWQSWLDEAGAQYQAKTLESSMHAMAQPLLKGLSSDGVMLVQLALPKEGKRWMLVTGVECEHSATRPPKLRSLLVFDPQVPGVWACGHNARVALPNNHKSDALGLQHTLCIYRTLDGGYLACTAQRIVAIQTMA
;
A
#
# COMPACT_ATOMS: atom_id res chain seq x y z
N MET A 1 31.18 -23.30 -56.19
CA MET A 1 31.41 -23.04 -54.76
C MET A 1 30.48 -21.91 -54.35
N THR A 2 29.31 -22.26 -53.83
CA THR A 2 28.25 -21.32 -53.47
C THR A 2 28.26 -21.22 -51.94
N SER A 3 28.71 -20.08 -51.41
CA SER A 3 28.70 -19.80 -49.97
C SER A 3 27.31 -19.32 -49.58
N MET A 4 26.60 -20.11 -48.76
CA MET A 4 25.35 -19.69 -48.12
C MET A 4 25.67 -18.93 -46.83
N ASN A 5 25.32 -17.65 -46.79
CA ASN A 5 25.27 -16.85 -45.57
C ASN A 5 24.10 -17.33 -44.70
N ALA A 6 24.39 -17.92 -43.55
CA ALA A 6 23.42 -18.09 -42.48
C ALA A 6 23.36 -16.79 -41.65
N SER A 7 22.44 -15.91 -41.99
CA SER A 7 22.03 -14.81 -41.12
C SER A 7 21.21 -15.40 -39.97
N GLY A 8 21.87 -15.58 -38.82
CA GLY A 8 21.21 -15.98 -37.58
C GLY A 8 20.36 -14.85 -37.04
N ASP A 9 19.05 -14.92 -37.30
CA ASP A 9 18.04 -14.12 -36.61
C ASP A 9 18.12 -14.39 -35.11
N SER A 10 18.75 -13.48 -34.38
CA SER A 10 18.67 -13.43 -32.93
C SER A 10 17.28 -12.94 -32.57
N GLN A 11 16.30 -13.85 -32.55
CA GLN A 11 15.01 -13.59 -31.93
C GLN A 11 15.26 -13.29 -30.46
N SER A 12 15.32 -12.00 -30.11
CA SER A 12 15.24 -11.58 -28.72
C SER A 12 13.87 -12.04 -28.20
N LEU A 13 13.86 -13.14 -27.44
CA LEU A 13 12.70 -13.58 -26.69
C LEU A 13 12.23 -12.38 -25.86
N SER A 14 11.14 -11.75 -26.31
CA SER A 14 10.46 -10.71 -25.57
C SER A 14 9.87 -11.37 -24.33
N ILE A 15 10.62 -11.36 -23.23
CA ILE A 15 10.12 -11.79 -21.93
C ILE A 15 9.01 -10.81 -21.58
N LYS A 16 7.76 -11.29 -21.62
CA LYS A 16 6.60 -10.49 -21.24
C LYS A 16 6.78 -10.01 -19.80
N PRO A 17 6.52 -8.72 -19.51
CA PRO A 17 6.55 -8.24 -18.15
C PRO A 17 5.62 -9.08 -17.27
N GLN A 18 6.10 -9.51 -16.11
CA GLN A 18 5.32 -10.26 -15.14
C GLN A 18 4.74 -9.32 -14.10
N LEU A 19 3.42 -9.37 -13.88
CA LEU A 19 2.79 -8.70 -12.75
C LEU A 19 2.99 -9.55 -11.51
N GLN A 20 3.49 -8.93 -10.44
CA GLN A 20 3.68 -9.55 -9.14
C GLN A 20 2.90 -8.77 -8.09
N HIS A 21 2.19 -9.50 -7.24
CA HIS A 21 1.58 -8.96 -6.03
C HIS A 21 2.52 -9.15 -4.86
N CYS A 22 2.78 -8.06 -4.14
CA CYS A 22 3.56 -8.06 -2.92
C CYS A 22 2.66 -7.54 -1.80
N PHE A 23 2.43 -8.38 -0.80
CA PHE A 23 1.61 -8.03 0.36
C PHE A 23 2.49 -7.62 1.54
N MET A 24 1.91 -6.88 2.47
CA MET A 24 2.55 -6.57 3.74
C MET A 24 2.88 -7.86 4.50
N ALA A 25 4.11 -7.99 4.98
CA ALA A 25 4.52 -9.15 5.77
C ALA A 25 3.65 -9.27 7.03
N GLY A 26 3.11 -10.47 7.26
CA GLY A 26 2.23 -10.75 8.40
C GLY A 26 0.78 -10.30 8.22
N LEU A 27 0.37 -9.86 7.02
CA LEU A 27 -1.03 -9.69 6.65
C LEU A 27 -1.43 -10.70 5.57
N ARG A 28 -2.66 -11.20 5.63
CA ARG A 28 -3.26 -11.99 4.55
C ARG A 28 -4.70 -11.58 4.28
N PHE A 29 -5.20 -12.02 3.13
CA PHE A 29 -6.55 -11.77 2.63
C PHE A 29 -7.14 -13.07 2.10
N ASP A 30 -7.95 -13.74 2.92
CA ASP A 30 -8.71 -14.92 2.49
C ASP A 30 -10.18 -14.54 2.31
N THR A 31 -10.81 -14.11 3.41
CA THR A 31 -12.21 -13.64 3.44
C THR A 31 -12.34 -12.31 4.16
N GLU A 32 -11.54 -12.13 5.21
CA GLU A 32 -11.37 -10.91 5.98
C GLU A 32 -9.88 -10.55 5.99
N LEU A 33 -9.56 -9.30 6.37
CA LEU A 33 -8.18 -8.92 6.59
C LEU A 33 -7.70 -9.51 7.92
N GLU A 34 -6.71 -10.39 7.86
CA GLU A 34 -6.13 -11.05 9.03
C GLU A 34 -4.65 -10.70 9.20
N TYR A 35 -4.18 -10.72 10.44
CA TYR A 35 -2.77 -10.59 10.78
C TYR A 35 -2.22 -11.86 11.44
N LEU A 36 -0.92 -12.11 11.26
CA LEU A 36 -0.22 -13.23 11.89
C LEU A 36 0.27 -12.82 13.30
N GLU A 37 -0.26 -13.47 14.34
CA GLU A 37 0.22 -13.28 15.72
C GLU A 37 1.51 -14.06 16.01
N GLU A 38 2.11 -13.82 17.19
CA GLU A 38 3.40 -14.39 17.59
C GLU A 38 3.39 -15.93 17.65
N GLN A 39 2.25 -16.50 18.02
CA GLN A 39 2.02 -17.94 18.11
C GLN A 39 1.80 -18.57 16.73
N GLY A 40 1.87 -17.79 15.65
CA GLY A 40 1.67 -18.25 14.28
C GLY A 40 0.21 -18.49 13.91
N ARG A 41 -0.74 -17.91 14.66
CA ARG A 41 -2.17 -17.94 14.33
C ARG A 41 -2.55 -16.70 13.54
N TRP A 42 -3.60 -16.85 12.74
CA TRP A 42 -4.17 -15.74 11.99
C TRP A 42 -5.40 -15.24 12.73
N GLU A 43 -5.44 -13.93 12.98
CA GLU A 43 -6.53 -13.28 13.71
C GLU A 43 -7.13 -12.16 12.85
N PRO A 44 -8.46 -11.96 12.88
CA PRO A 44 -9.10 -10.87 12.15
C PRO A 44 -8.64 -9.50 12.66
N LEU A 45 -8.24 -8.62 11.73
CA LEU A 45 -7.99 -7.21 12.04
C LEU A 45 -9.30 -6.47 12.36
N CYS A 46 -10.41 -6.95 11.79
CA CYS A 46 -11.77 -6.44 12.04
C CYS A 46 -12.57 -7.49 12.81
N SER A 47 -12.20 -7.78 14.07
CA SER A 47 -13.03 -8.65 14.90
C SER A 47 -14.34 -7.94 15.25
N GLU A 48 -15.48 -8.62 15.03
CA GLU A 48 -16.78 -8.14 15.53
C GLU A 48 -16.89 -8.17 17.07
N GLN A 49 -15.86 -8.70 17.76
CA GLN A 49 -15.83 -8.81 19.21
C GLN A 49 -14.94 -7.72 19.82
N ASP A 50 -15.56 -6.88 20.65
CA ASP A 50 -14.92 -5.88 21.50
C ASP A 50 -13.94 -6.54 22.48
N GLY A 51 -12.66 -6.23 22.33
CA GLY A 51 -11.70 -6.27 23.42
C GLY A 51 -10.90 -7.57 23.55
N THR A 52 -9.68 -7.56 23.00
CA THR A 52 -8.59 -8.28 23.65
C THR A 52 -7.27 -7.52 23.57
N SER A 53 -6.64 -7.39 24.74
CA SER A 53 -5.31 -6.85 24.97
C SER A 53 -4.25 -7.80 24.41
N ILE A 54 -3.32 -7.29 23.61
CA ILE A 54 -2.22 -8.08 23.02
C ILE A 54 -0.93 -7.81 23.88
N ALA A 55 0.13 -8.65 23.88
CA ALA A 55 1.50 -8.37 24.44
C ALA A 55 2.64 -8.77 23.44
N THR A 56 3.94 -8.40 23.50
CA THR A 56 4.62 -7.07 23.58
C THR A 56 5.75 -6.86 22.51
N ALA A 57 5.96 -7.74 21.50
CA ALA A 57 6.93 -7.46 20.40
C ALA A 57 6.34 -7.62 18.98
N VAL A 58 5.70 -8.75 18.67
CA VAL A 58 4.75 -8.87 17.54
C VAL A 58 3.52 -7.98 17.79
N GLN A 59 3.27 -7.68 19.07
CA GLN A 59 2.47 -6.57 19.56
C GLN A 59 2.64 -5.27 18.84
N LYS A 60 3.87 -4.84 18.52
CA LYS A 60 4.08 -3.44 18.19
C LYS A 60 3.38 -3.15 16.85
N LYS A 61 3.68 -3.98 15.83
CA LYS A 61 3.04 -3.87 14.52
C LYS A 61 1.53 -4.12 14.59
N ILE A 62 1.09 -5.12 15.35
CA ILE A 62 -0.34 -5.42 15.49
C ILE A 62 -1.07 -4.28 16.22
N SER A 63 -0.54 -3.82 17.35
CA SER A 63 -1.05 -2.68 18.12
C SER A 63 -1.08 -1.42 17.26
N LEU A 64 -0.08 -1.21 16.40
CA LEU A 64 -0.09 -0.12 15.43
C LEU A 64 -1.18 -0.30 14.38
N LEU A 65 -1.34 -1.51 13.81
CA LEU A 65 -2.39 -1.83 12.85
C LEU A 65 -3.80 -1.63 13.44
N VAL A 66 -4.05 -2.12 14.65
CA VAL A 66 -5.31 -1.94 15.38
C VAL A 66 -5.56 -0.46 15.66
N ARG A 67 -4.57 0.23 16.23
CA ARG A 67 -4.70 1.68 16.56
C ARG A 67 -4.94 2.52 15.31
N ILE A 68 -4.32 2.18 14.19
CA ILE A 68 -4.58 2.81 12.89
C ILE A 68 -5.97 2.48 12.41
N ASN A 69 -6.39 1.22 12.45
CA ASN A 69 -7.71 0.81 12.04
C ASN A 69 -8.79 1.59 12.81
N ASP A 70 -8.66 1.69 14.13
CA ASP A 70 -9.57 2.45 14.99
C ASP A 70 -9.53 3.94 14.65
N LEU A 71 -8.35 4.52 14.43
CA LEU A 71 -8.23 5.92 13.99
C LEU A 71 -8.96 6.17 12.66
N LEU A 72 -8.79 5.28 11.69
CA LEU A 72 -9.35 5.43 10.35
C LEU A 72 -10.87 5.14 10.30
N ARG A 73 -11.35 4.21 11.13
CA ARG A 73 -12.76 3.81 11.21
C ARG A 73 -13.57 4.73 12.11
N ASP A 74 -13.10 4.97 13.33
CA ASP A 74 -13.90 5.55 14.41
C ASP A 74 -13.68 7.06 14.55
N ALA A 75 -12.53 7.57 14.08
CA ALA A 75 -12.20 9.00 14.11
C ALA A 75 -11.57 9.52 12.80
N PRO A 76 -12.20 9.30 11.62
CA PRO A 76 -11.63 9.65 10.32
C PRO A 76 -11.32 11.16 10.17
N GLN A 77 -12.03 12.03 10.89
CA GLN A 77 -11.77 13.47 10.94
C GLN A 77 -10.53 13.86 11.76
N ALA A 78 -10.05 12.97 12.62
CA ALA A 78 -8.89 13.17 13.50
C ALA A 78 -7.60 12.56 12.94
N VAL A 79 -7.65 11.98 11.74
CA VAL A 79 -6.46 11.40 11.11
C VAL A 79 -5.42 12.50 10.87
N PRO A 80 -4.18 12.35 11.35
CA PRO A 80 -3.13 13.34 11.14
C PRO A 80 -2.88 13.65 9.67
N GLU A 81 -2.69 14.92 9.34
CA GLU A 81 -2.49 15.40 7.98
C GLU A 81 -1.00 15.62 7.69
N THR A 82 -0.22 16.03 8.69
CA THR A 82 1.21 16.33 8.54
C THR A 82 2.10 15.27 9.18
N THR A 83 3.36 15.16 8.72
CA THR A 83 4.35 14.28 9.36
C THR A 83 4.54 14.60 10.86
N VAL A 84 4.43 15.88 11.24
CA VAL A 84 4.56 16.31 12.64
C VAL A 84 3.38 15.84 13.48
N GLU A 85 2.15 15.98 12.97
CA GLU A 85 0.96 15.48 13.65
C GLU A 85 0.97 13.95 13.75
N TRP A 86 1.42 13.26 12.70
CA TRP A 86 1.63 11.81 12.74
C TRP A 86 2.63 11.42 13.82
N GLN A 87 3.75 12.12 13.90
CA GLN A 87 4.75 11.84 14.93
C GLN A 87 4.18 12.09 16.34
N SER A 88 3.48 13.21 16.55
CA SER A 88 2.83 13.51 17.84
C SER A 88 1.84 12.42 18.25
N TRP A 89 1.00 11.94 17.31
CA TRP A 89 0.03 10.87 17.58
C TRP A 89 0.70 9.53 17.90
N LEU A 90 1.87 9.24 17.31
CA LEU A 90 2.69 8.06 17.63
C LEU A 90 3.40 8.20 18.98
N ASP A 91 3.90 9.39 19.30
CA ASP A 91 4.58 9.68 20.57
C ASP A 91 3.62 9.57 21.76
N GLU A 92 2.37 10.04 21.60
CA GLU A 92 1.28 9.82 22.57
C GLU A 92 0.96 8.35 22.81
N ALA A 93 1.24 7.48 21.82
CA ALA A 93 1.11 6.03 21.96
C ALA A 93 2.24 5.40 22.80
N GLY A 94 3.26 6.17 23.17
CA GLY A 94 4.47 5.66 23.83
C GLY A 94 5.30 4.74 22.93
N ALA A 95 5.13 4.84 21.62
CA ALA A 95 5.65 3.87 20.67
C ALA A 95 6.90 4.38 19.94
N GLN A 96 7.91 3.53 19.79
CA GLN A 96 9.16 3.84 19.07
C GLN A 96 8.95 3.78 17.55
N TYR A 97 8.04 4.61 17.03
CA TYR A 97 7.73 4.69 15.61
C TYR A 97 8.13 6.04 15.05
N GLN A 98 8.63 6.04 13.81
CA GLN A 98 8.85 7.23 13.02
C GLN A 98 7.85 7.28 11.87
N ALA A 99 7.11 8.38 11.77
CA ALA A 99 6.32 8.68 10.59
C ALA A 99 7.16 9.41 9.53
N LYS A 100 6.98 9.03 8.28
CA LYS A 100 7.59 9.70 7.14
C LYS A 100 6.61 9.79 5.98
N THR A 101 6.37 11.01 5.51
CA THR A 101 5.69 11.21 4.22
C THR A 101 6.62 10.82 3.08
N LEU A 102 6.13 9.99 2.16
CA LEU A 102 6.87 9.60 0.97
C LEU A 102 6.69 10.65 -0.13
N GLU A 103 7.79 11.29 -0.52
CA GLU A 103 7.82 12.42 -1.47
C GLU A 103 8.51 12.06 -2.80
N SER A 104 8.73 10.77 -3.08
CA SER A 104 9.44 10.33 -4.29
C SER A 104 8.54 10.26 -5.51
N SER A 105 9.10 10.51 -6.71
CA SER A 105 8.42 10.33 -8.00
C SER A 105 7.81 8.93 -8.11
N MET A 106 6.67 8.79 -8.78
CA MET A 106 5.94 7.53 -8.88
C MET A 106 6.80 6.35 -9.39
N HIS A 107 7.72 6.61 -10.32
CA HIS A 107 8.66 5.61 -10.84
C HIS A 107 9.69 5.15 -9.80
N ALA A 108 10.02 6.01 -8.84
CA ALA A 108 10.88 5.69 -7.71
C ALA A 108 10.10 5.14 -6.51
N MET A 109 8.76 5.19 -6.49
CA MET A 109 7.93 4.77 -5.35
C MET A 109 7.82 3.26 -5.17
N ALA A 110 8.02 2.44 -6.21
CA ALA A 110 7.90 0.99 -6.10
C ALA A 110 8.85 0.41 -5.05
N GLN A 111 10.12 0.83 -5.04
CA GLN A 111 11.11 0.32 -4.10
C GLN A 111 10.87 0.73 -2.64
N PRO A 112 10.60 2.02 -2.32
CA PRO A 112 10.17 2.45 -0.99
C PRO A 112 8.93 1.72 -0.48
N LEU A 113 7.93 1.50 -1.35
CA LEU A 113 6.71 0.77 -0.98
C LEU A 113 7.02 -0.70 -0.70
N LEU A 114 7.77 -1.38 -1.57
CA LEU A 114 8.19 -2.77 -1.34
C LEU A 114 8.99 -2.91 -0.04
N LYS A 115 9.95 -2.00 0.20
CA LYS A 115 10.71 -1.96 1.47
C LYS A 115 9.79 -1.75 2.67
N GLY A 116 8.84 -0.82 2.57
CA GLY A 116 7.85 -0.55 3.61
C GLY A 116 6.99 -1.78 3.92
N LEU A 117 6.48 -2.47 2.90
CA LEU A 117 5.65 -3.68 3.05
C LEU A 117 6.42 -4.83 3.70
N SER A 118 7.73 -4.93 3.44
CA SER A 118 8.62 -5.92 4.05
C SER A 118 9.09 -5.57 5.45
N SER A 119 8.82 -4.35 5.94
CA SER A 119 9.26 -3.89 7.26
C SER A 119 8.23 -4.18 8.37
N ASP A 120 8.65 -4.01 9.62
CA ASP A 120 7.75 -4.03 10.80
C ASP A 120 6.85 -2.79 10.91
N GLY A 121 6.84 -1.97 9.86
CA GLY A 121 6.00 -0.79 9.71
C GLY A 121 4.68 -1.04 9.00
N VAL A 122 3.97 0.06 8.79
CA VAL A 122 2.69 0.13 8.08
C VAL A 122 2.71 1.32 7.12
N MET A 123 1.87 1.28 6.10
CA MET A 123 1.76 2.36 5.13
C MET A 123 0.32 2.77 4.95
N LEU A 124 0.11 4.08 4.85
CA LEU A 124 -1.19 4.70 4.69
C LEU A 124 -1.21 5.53 3.41
N VAL A 125 -2.33 5.53 2.70
CA VAL A 125 -2.55 6.40 1.55
C VAL A 125 -3.78 7.26 1.80
N GLN A 126 -3.66 8.55 1.50
CA GLN A 126 -4.78 9.47 1.44
C GLN A 126 -5.23 9.60 -0.01
N LEU A 127 -6.48 9.25 -0.31
CA LEU A 127 -7.10 9.47 -1.61
C LEU A 127 -8.10 10.61 -1.52
N ALA A 128 -8.16 11.47 -2.55
CA ALA A 128 -9.27 12.39 -2.76
C ALA A 128 -10.28 11.73 -3.70
N LEU A 129 -11.35 11.19 -3.14
CA LEU A 129 -12.44 10.55 -3.85
C LEU A 129 -13.46 11.59 -4.33
N PRO A 130 -14.09 11.40 -5.51
CA PRO A 130 -15.18 12.26 -5.95
C PRO A 130 -16.32 12.27 -4.94
N LYS A 131 -16.82 13.45 -4.58
CA LYS A 131 -17.99 13.67 -3.68
C LYS A 131 -17.80 13.22 -2.22
N GLU A 132 -16.86 12.31 -1.94
CA GLU A 132 -16.59 11.78 -0.60
C GLU A 132 -15.42 12.49 0.09
N GLY A 133 -14.67 13.32 -0.65
CA GLY A 133 -13.59 14.12 -0.09
C GLY A 133 -12.32 13.28 0.16
N LYS A 134 -11.60 13.61 1.23
CA LYS A 134 -10.35 12.91 1.58
C LYS A 134 -10.67 11.64 2.35
N ARG A 135 -10.08 10.53 1.94
CA ARG A 135 -10.19 9.24 2.62
C ARG A 135 -8.82 8.61 2.82
N TRP A 136 -8.51 8.27 4.05
CA TRP A 136 -7.31 7.54 4.42
C TRP A 136 -7.59 6.04 4.40
N MET A 137 -6.63 5.28 3.86
CA MET A 137 -6.72 3.83 3.70
C MET A 137 -5.39 3.20 4.08
N LEU A 138 -5.43 1.96 4.58
CA LEU A 138 -4.25 1.16 4.84
C LEU A 138 -3.75 0.56 3.53
N VAL A 139 -2.47 0.73 3.20
CA VAL A 139 -1.84 0.06 2.06
C VAL A 139 -1.38 -1.32 2.51
N THR A 140 -2.08 -2.34 2.02
CA THR A 140 -1.87 -3.73 2.42
C THR A 140 -1.00 -4.51 1.44
N GLY A 141 -0.79 -3.94 0.26
CA GLY A 141 0.09 -4.50 -0.74
C GLY A 141 0.30 -3.57 -1.93
N VAL A 142 1.11 -4.02 -2.87
CA VAL A 142 1.31 -3.36 -4.16
C VAL A 142 1.32 -4.38 -5.28
N GLU A 143 0.87 -3.95 -6.45
CA GLU A 143 1.05 -4.66 -7.70
C GLU A 143 2.17 -3.98 -8.48
N CYS A 144 3.22 -4.74 -8.79
CA CYS A 144 4.38 -4.26 -9.53
C CYS A 144 4.58 -5.08 -10.80
N GLU A 145 4.85 -4.37 -11.89
CA GLU A 145 5.36 -4.98 -13.11
C GLU A 145 6.87 -5.17 -12.99
N HIS A 146 7.31 -6.41 -13.10
CA HIS A 146 8.72 -6.79 -13.04
C HIS A 146 9.25 -7.08 -14.44
N SER A 147 10.51 -6.68 -14.65
CA SER A 147 11.29 -6.97 -15.84
C SER A 147 12.70 -7.36 -15.42
N ALA A 148 13.33 -8.28 -16.14
CA ALA A 148 14.69 -8.74 -15.86
C ALA A 148 15.74 -7.61 -15.94
N THR A 149 15.44 -6.52 -16.64
CA THR A 149 16.41 -5.46 -16.97
C THR A 149 16.03 -4.09 -16.43
N ARG A 150 14.90 -3.95 -15.74
CA ARG A 150 14.37 -2.66 -15.28
C ARG A 150 13.92 -2.75 -13.82
N PRO A 151 14.01 -1.64 -13.07
CA PRO A 151 13.43 -1.58 -11.74
C PRO A 151 11.92 -1.89 -11.77
N PRO A 152 11.36 -2.43 -10.67
CA PRO A 152 9.94 -2.73 -10.59
C PRO A 152 9.12 -1.47 -10.80
N LYS A 153 8.06 -1.58 -11.61
CA LYS A 153 7.17 -0.47 -11.92
C LYS A 153 5.85 -0.65 -11.18
N LEU A 154 5.53 0.30 -10.30
CA LEU A 154 4.26 0.30 -9.56
C LEU A 154 3.07 0.39 -10.54
N ARG A 155 2.09 -0.49 -10.37
CA ARG A 155 0.84 -0.50 -11.16
C ARG A 155 -0.38 -0.18 -10.31
N SER A 156 -0.46 -0.76 -9.12
CA SER A 156 -1.60 -0.57 -8.23
C SER A 156 -1.13 -0.56 -6.77
N LEU A 157 -1.81 0.21 -5.93
CA LEU A 157 -1.83 -0.01 -4.50
C LEU A 157 -3.00 -0.95 -4.18
N LEU A 158 -2.74 -1.95 -3.34
CA LEU A 158 -3.76 -2.77 -2.73
C LEU A 158 -4.07 -2.14 -1.37
N VAL A 159 -5.32 -1.78 -1.15
CA VAL A 159 -5.72 -0.98 0.00
C VAL A 159 -6.87 -1.64 0.76
N PHE A 160 -6.87 -1.40 2.05
CA PHE A 160 -7.96 -1.69 2.97
C PHE A 160 -8.63 -0.37 3.36
N ASP A 161 -9.94 -0.27 3.11
CA ASP A 161 -10.79 0.89 3.39
C ASP A 161 -11.67 0.62 4.63
N PRO A 162 -11.26 1.09 5.82
CA PRO A 162 -12.00 0.85 7.06
C PRO A 162 -13.34 1.59 7.15
N GLN A 163 -13.68 2.47 6.21
CA GLN A 163 -15.00 3.12 6.15
C GLN A 163 -16.07 2.23 5.52
N VAL A 164 -15.68 1.05 5.03
CA VAL A 164 -16.53 0.03 4.44
C VAL A 164 -16.76 -1.10 5.47
N PRO A 165 -17.92 -1.81 5.47
CA PRO A 165 -18.11 -3.00 6.30
C PRO A 165 -16.98 -4.03 6.15
N GLY A 166 -16.58 -4.71 7.24
CA GLY A 166 -15.35 -5.52 7.30
C GLY A 166 -15.16 -6.55 6.18
N VAL A 167 -16.21 -7.29 5.83
CA VAL A 167 -16.23 -8.26 4.72
C VAL A 167 -15.99 -7.65 3.33
N TRP A 168 -16.09 -6.33 3.23
CA TRP A 168 -15.95 -5.55 2.01
C TRP A 168 -14.78 -4.57 2.09
N ALA A 169 -14.25 -4.29 3.28
CA ALA A 169 -13.20 -3.31 3.49
C ALA A 169 -11.85 -3.71 2.86
N CYS A 170 -11.68 -4.97 2.48
CA CYS A 170 -10.46 -5.49 1.88
C CYS A 170 -10.57 -5.74 0.36
N GLY A 171 -9.42 -5.79 -0.32
CA GLY A 171 -9.34 -6.16 -1.74
C GLY A 171 -9.59 -5.00 -2.72
N HIS A 172 -9.55 -3.76 -2.23
CA HIS A 172 -9.62 -2.59 -3.09
C HIS A 172 -8.30 -2.34 -3.80
N ASN A 173 -8.40 -1.97 -5.07
CA ASN A 173 -7.24 -1.58 -5.87
C ASN A 173 -7.35 -0.09 -6.20
N ALA A 174 -6.39 0.69 -5.72
CA ALA A 174 -6.14 2.02 -6.25
C ALA A 174 -5.12 1.87 -7.38
N ARG A 175 -5.63 1.68 -8.59
CA ARG A 175 -4.81 1.59 -9.80
C ARG A 175 -4.20 2.94 -10.08
N VAL A 176 -2.88 2.97 -10.17
CA VAL A 176 -2.17 4.22 -10.42
C VAL A 176 -2.20 4.45 -11.93
N ALA A 177 -2.91 5.48 -12.38
CA ALA A 177 -3.02 5.79 -13.80
C ALA A 177 -1.70 6.43 -14.26
N LEU A 178 -0.78 5.59 -14.70
CA LEU A 178 0.45 6.02 -15.33
C LEU A 178 0.14 6.55 -16.73
N PRO A 179 0.29 7.85 -17.02
CA PRO A 179 0.15 8.32 -18.39
C PRO A 179 1.13 7.55 -19.28
N ASN A 180 0.63 6.96 -20.37
CA ASN A 180 1.43 6.19 -21.33
C ASN A 180 2.49 7.04 -22.05
N ASN A 181 2.40 8.37 -21.94
CA ASN A 181 3.35 9.30 -22.55
C ASN A 181 4.26 9.89 -21.48
N HIS A 182 5.54 9.54 -21.61
CA HIS A 182 6.69 10.03 -20.85
C HIS A 182 6.67 11.56 -20.67
N LYS A 183 6.09 12.02 -19.57
CA LYS A 183 6.63 13.15 -18.82
C LYS A 183 6.73 12.67 -17.38
N SER A 184 7.96 12.42 -16.97
CA SER A 184 8.32 12.17 -15.58
C SER A 184 7.98 13.45 -14.81
N ASP A 185 6.73 13.61 -14.41
CA ASP A 185 6.43 14.61 -13.39
C ASP A 185 7.18 14.18 -12.13
N ALA A 186 8.05 15.07 -11.67
CA ALA A 186 8.85 14.90 -10.46
C ALA A 186 7.98 14.89 -9.19
N LEU A 187 6.69 15.19 -9.34
CA LEU A 187 5.69 15.09 -8.30
C LEU A 187 5.49 13.60 -8.00
N GLY A 188 5.52 13.24 -6.71
CA GLY A 188 5.41 11.86 -6.27
C GLY A 188 4.09 11.19 -6.64
N LEU A 189 3.75 10.10 -5.95
CA LEU A 189 2.36 9.60 -6.04
C LEU A 189 1.34 10.70 -5.64
N GLN A 190 1.79 11.71 -4.90
CA GLN A 190 1.00 12.89 -4.54
C GLN A 190 0.45 13.59 -5.80
N HIS A 191 -0.85 13.84 -5.78
CA HIS A 191 -1.67 14.37 -6.86
C HIS A 191 -1.70 13.52 -8.14
N THR A 192 -1.21 12.28 -8.09
CA THR A 192 -1.32 11.35 -9.22
C THR A 192 -2.77 10.88 -9.37
N LEU A 193 -3.28 10.92 -10.60
CA LEU A 193 -4.57 10.33 -10.94
C LEU A 193 -4.54 8.82 -10.69
N CYS A 194 -5.47 8.37 -9.88
CA CYS A 194 -5.70 6.98 -9.56
C CYS A 194 -7.11 6.59 -9.99
N ILE A 195 -7.31 5.30 -10.23
CA ILE A 195 -8.61 4.70 -10.40
C ILE A 195 -8.82 3.79 -9.19
N TYR A 196 -9.68 4.22 -8.28
CA TYR A 196 -10.10 3.43 -7.13
C TYR A 196 -11.26 2.53 -7.52
N ARG A 197 -11.14 1.23 -7.25
CA ARG A 197 -12.21 0.26 -7.51
C ARG A 197 -13.14 0.15 -6.30
N THR A 198 -14.41 0.43 -6.52
CA THR A 198 -15.48 0.30 -5.52
C THR A 198 -16.00 -1.14 -5.43
N LEU A 199 -16.78 -1.41 -4.39
CA LEU A 199 -17.32 -2.73 -4.06
C LEU A 199 -18.26 -3.31 -5.11
N ASP A 200 -19.05 -2.43 -5.73
CA ASP A 200 -19.96 -2.75 -6.82
C ASP A 200 -19.22 -3.00 -8.16
N GLY A 201 -17.89 -3.01 -8.13
CA GLY A 201 -17.05 -3.15 -9.31
C GLY A 201 -16.90 -1.86 -10.12
N GLY A 202 -17.44 -0.75 -9.62
CA GLY A 202 -17.29 0.57 -10.20
C GLY A 202 -15.86 1.11 -10.13
N TYR A 203 -15.66 2.21 -10.85
CA TYR A 203 -14.38 2.91 -10.92
C TYR A 203 -14.59 4.38 -10.60
N LEU A 204 -13.85 4.86 -9.59
CA LEU A 204 -13.80 6.26 -9.22
C LEU A 204 -12.44 6.83 -9.62
N ALA A 205 -12.45 7.87 -10.45
CA ALA A 205 -11.27 8.67 -10.71
C ALA A 205 -10.96 9.49 -9.46
N CYS A 206 -9.80 9.27 -8.85
CA CYS A 206 -9.38 9.92 -7.62
C CYS A 206 -7.94 10.41 -7.74
N THR A 207 -7.45 11.15 -6.74
CA THR A 207 -6.02 11.49 -6.69
C THR A 207 -5.42 10.99 -5.40
N ALA A 208 -4.26 10.34 -5.46
CA ALA A 208 -3.51 10.04 -4.25
C ALA A 208 -2.90 11.34 -3.74
N GLN A 209 -3.30 11.83 -2.57
CA GLN A 209 -2.79 13.09 -2.03
C GLN A 209 -1.48 12.87 -1.26
N ARG A 210 -1.40 11.79 -0.48
CA ARG A 210 -0.26 11.50 0.40
C ARG A 210 -0.06 10.02 0.59
N ILE A 211 1.19 9.62 0.84
CA ILE A 211 1.52 8.32 1.42
C ILE A 211 2.38 8.57 2.65
N VAL A 212 2.00 7.94 3.77
CA VAL A 212 2.78 7.96 5.01
C VAL A 212 3.26 6.55 5.28
N ALA A 213 4.58 6.41 5.48
CA ALA A 213 5.18 5.20 6.01
C ALA A 213 5.46 5.42 7.50
N ILE A 214 5.00 4.49 8.34
CA ILE A 214 5.30 4.48 9.77
C ILE A 214 6.17 3.25 10.01
N GLN A 215 7.37 3.45 10.56
CA GLN A 215 8.37 2.40 10.73
C GLN A 215 8.92 2.42 12.15
N THR A 216 9.31 1.26 12.68
CA THR A 216 10.02 1.18 13.95
C THR A 216 11.34 1.96 13.86
N MET A 217 11.66 2.72 14.92
CA MET A 217 12.98 3.33 15.04
C MET A 217 14.00 2.21 15.30
N ALA A 218 15.10 2.23 14.54
CA ALA A 218 16.22 1.29 14.70
C ALA A 218 17.05 1.60 15.96
#